data_AF-A0A7J5HIL9-F1
#
_entry.id   AF-A0A7J5HIL9-F1
#
_cell.length_a   1.000
_cell.length_b   1.000
_cell.length_c   1.000
_cell.angle_alpha   90.00
_cell.angle_beta   90.00
_cell.angle_gamma   90.00
#
_symmetry.space_group_name_H-M   'P 1'
#
loop_
_entity.id
_entity.type
_entity.pdbx_description
1 polymer ?
#
loop_
_entity_poly.entity_id
_entity_poly.type
_entity_poly.pdbx_seq_one_letter_code
_entity_poly.pdbx_strand_id
1 'polypeptide(L)'
;MMGDLKKRASFARLVNYVNNPKKARLIDSKDVRLDNNATIANSMQGQADDKPGRKLKNPVYHISLDFAHEDTPKLTDNLMAEIAREYMRRMGIKNTQYIVCRHTDREHQHLHIVANRVDNNGNTISDSNDDVRNVAVCKALTREYGLHFSKGKVNVKRDRLRGKDKVKYQIYDAVKATLPHSDSWSSLCDRLAKQGIGVNFKLDRRNGKIVGVSFTKNEMSFSGSRIDRSMGFYKLDKLFESRIAEGMEWQSNGFDKRTQPIRQDTATDSSVTNPVISQPSPIGAETDSNGGNPVESGSNIIQVTIGTLMELCVQPYQAKVSSGGGGGGNENGWGENENEKDKLKPRRRRK
;
A
#
# COMPACT_ATOMS: atom_id res chain seq x y z
N MET A 1 8.53 -12.31 14.86
CA MET A 1 9.07 -12.66 13.53
C MET A 1 8.20 -12.06 12.42
N MET A 2 8.80 -11.55 11.36
CA MET A 2 8.12 -11.08 10.15
C MET A 2 8.52 -11.94 8.96
N GLY A 3 7.60 -12.18 8.02
CA GLY A 3 7.88 -12.95 6.82
C GLY A 3 7.53 -12.16 5.56
N ASP A 4 8.38 -12.23 4.54
CA ASP A 4 8.10 -11.73 3.19
C ASP A 4 8.18 -12.90 2.21
N LEU A 5 7.15 -13.07 1.37
CA LEU A 5 7.06 -14.15 0.39
C LEU A 5 6.92 -13.54 -1.00
N LYS A 6 7.84 -13.91 -1.89
CA LYS A 6 7.85 -13.43 -3.27
C LYS A 6 8.03 -14.59 -4.25
N LYS A 7 7.48 -14.42 -5.45
CA LYS A 7 7.65 -15.36 -6.57
C LYS A 7 8.76 -14.83 -7.50
N ARG A 8 9.64 -15.72 -7.96
CA ARG A 8 10.79 -15.37 -8.84
C ARG A 8 10.86 -16.27 -10.05
N ALA A 9 11.50 -15.76 -11.11
CA ALA A 9 11.68 -16.45 -12.37
C ALA A 9 12.91 -17.37 -12.42
N SER A 10 13.97 -17.07 -11.66
CA SER A 10 15.28 -17.73 -11.81
C SER A 10 15.78 -18.32 -10.50
N PHE A 11 16.01 -19.65 -10.50
CA PHE A 11 16.72 -20.33 -9.41
C PHE A 11 18.18 -19.90 -9.34
N ALA A 12 18.90 -19.88 -10.47
CA ALA A 12 20.33 -19.53 -10.50
C ALA A 12 20.63 -18.17 -9.86
N ARG A 13 19.86 -17.13 -10.20
CA ARG A 13 20.03 -15.81 -9.61
C ARG A 13 19.73 -15.82 -8.11
N LEU A 14 18.67 -16.53 -7.70
CA LEU A 14 18.24 -16.53 -6.32
C LEU A 14 19.15 -17.36 -5.42
N VAL A 15 19.54 -18.57 -5.83
CA VAL A 15 20.47 -19.44 -5.08
C VAL A 15 21.81 -18.75 -4.89
N ASN A 16 22.37 -18.10 -5.92
CA ASN A 16 23.61 -17.33 -5.78
C ASN A 16 23.50 -16.15 -4.80
N TYR A 17 22.30 -15.54 -4.71
CA TYR A 17 22.04 -14.48 -3.77
C TYR A 17 21.90 -15.00 -2.33
N VAL A 18 21.08 -16.04 -2.12
CA VAL A 18 20.77 -16.53 -0.76
C VAL A 18 21.86 -17.42 -0.18
N ASN A 19 22.61 -18.16 -1.01
CA ASN A 19 23.68 -19.05 -0.57
C ASN A 19 25.05 -18.45 -0.91
N ASN A 20 25.23 -17.18 -0.57
CA ASN A 20 26.50 -16.49 -0.72
C ASN A 20 27.38 -16.79 0.50
N PRO A 21 28.51 -17.49 0.36
CA PRO A 21 29.34 -17.93 1.50
C PRO A 21 29.94 -16.77 2.31
N LYS A 22 29.97 -15.55 1.75
CA LYS A 22 30.44 -14.36 2.49
C LYS A 22 29.42 -13.82 3.49
N LYS A 23 28.14 -14.22 3.37
CA LYS A 23 27.01 -13.61 4.09
C LYS A 23 26.04 -14.63 4.69
N ALA A 24 26.11 -15.87 4.23
CA ALA A 24 25.11 -16.87 4.49
C ALA A 24 25.71 -18.25 4.74
N ARG A 25 24.96 -19.06 5.49
CA ARG A 25 25.23 -20.47 5.71
C ARG A 25 23.98 -21.28 5.34
N LEU A 26 24.15 -22.33 4.56
CA LEU A 26 23.11 -23.33 4.31
C LEU A 26 22.87 -24.11 5.60
N ILE A 27 21.65 -24.10 6.12
CA ILE A 27 21.28 -24.73 7.40
C ILE A 27 20.25 -25.86 7.27
N ASP A 28 19.56 -25.94 6.13
CA ASP A 28 18.63 -27.02 5.83
C ASP A 28 18.42 -27.16 4.32
N SER A 29 18.05 -28.35 3.87
CA SER A 29 17.72 -28.60 2.46
C SER A 29 16.98 -29.91 2.28
N LYS A 30 16.25 -30.05 1.17
CA LYS A 30 15.60 -31.31 0.81
C LYS A 30 15.58 -31.51 -0.71
N ASP A 31 15.86 -32.74 -1.13
CA ASP A 31 15.77 -33.25 -2.50
C ASP A 31 16.64 -32.48 -3.54
N VAL A 32 17.65 -31.73 -3.10
CA VAL A 32 18.54 -30.91 -3.96
C VAL A 32 19.97 -31.44 -4.00
N ARG A 33 20.69 -31.17 -5.09
CA ARG A 33 22.14 -31.44 -5.20
C ARG A 33 22.94 -30.30 -4.60
N LEU A 34 23.84 -30.60 -3.66
CA LEU A 34 24.49 -29.58 -2.80
C LEU A 34 25.94 -29.25 -3.16
N ASP A 35 26.46 -29.72 -4.29
CA ASP A 35 27.89 -29.56 -4.64
C ASP A 35 28.30 -28.10 -4.76
N ASN A 36 27.47 -27.27 -5.40
CA ASN A 36 27.66 -25.83 -5.53
C ASN A 36 26.34 -25.14 -5.92
N ASN A 37 26.34 -23.80 -5.95
CA ASN A 37 25.15 -23.03 -6.29
C ASN A 37 24.58 -23.33 -7.69
N ALA A 38 25.44 -23.67 -8.66
CA ALA A 38 24.98 -24.04 -10.00
C ALA A 38 24.27 -25.40 -9.98
N THR A 39 24.81 -26.41 -9.27
CA THR A 39 24.16 -27.72 -9.16
C THR A 39 22.87 -27.66 -8.37
N ILE A 40 22.80 -26.88 -7.28
CA ILE A 40 21.56 -26.59 -6.55
C ILE A 40 20.53 -26.02 -7.52
N ALA A 41 20.86 -24.90 -8.19
CA ALA A 41 19.95 -24.21 -9.10
C ALA A 41 19.48 -25.10 -10.25
N ASN A 42 20.37 -25.89 -10.86
CA ASN A 42 20.04 -26.80 -11.95
C ASN A 42 19.13 -27.93 -11.47
N SER A 43 19.35 -28.50 -10.28
CA SER A 43 18.46 -29.52 -9.71
C SER A 43 17.05 -28.98 -9.46
N MET A 44 16.94 -27.74 -8.95
CA MET A 44 15.66 -27.07 -8.72
C MET A 44 14.95 -26.66 -10.01
N GLN A 45 15.71 -26.23 -11.02
CA GLN A 45 15.18 -25.95 -12.35
C GLN A 45 14.65 -27.22 -13.00
N GLY A 46 15.35 -28.35 -12.88
CA GLY A 46 14.92 -29.65 -13.39
C GLY A 46 13.53 -30.04 -12.88
N GLN A 47 13.30 -29.99 -11.56
CA GLN A 47 11.97 -30.27 -11.02
C GLN A 47 10.90 -29.29 -11.53
N ALA A 48 11.23 -28.00 -11.69
CA ALA A 48 10.28 -27.04 -12.25
C ALA A 48 9.94 -27.35 -13.71
N ASP A 49 10.90 -27.89 -14.46
CA ASP A 49 10.76 -28.33 -15.84
C ASP A 49 10.02 -29.67 -15.97
N ASP A 50 9.92 -30.47 -14.92
CA ASP A 50 9.09 -31.68 -14.92
C ASP A 50 7.58 -31.38 -14.92
N LYS A 51 7.19 -30.13 -14.66
CA LYS A 51 5.78 -29.73 -14.73
C LYS A 51 5.20 -30.00 -16.14
N PRO A 52 4.14 -30.81 -16.28
CA PRO A 52 3.48 -31.01 -17.57
C PRO A 52 2.75 -29.75 -18.03
N GLY A 53 2.66 -29.60 -19.35
CA GLY A 53 1.98 -28.48 -20.02
C GLY A 53 2.67 -27.13 -19.81
N ARG A 54 1.88 -26.07 -19.61
CA ARG A 54 2.39 -24.70 -19.50
C ARG A 54 3.30 -24.54 -18.27
N LYS A 55 4.53 -24.11 -18.52
CA LYS A 55 5.53 -23.80 -17.49
C LYS A 55 5.16 -22.54 -16.70
N LEU A 56 5.60 -22.47 -15.45
CA LEU A 56 5.38 -21.31 -14.60
C LEU A 56 6.35 -20.19 -14.99
N LYS A 57 5.84 -18.97 -15.20
CA LYS A 57 6.70 -17.78 -15.40
C LYS A 57 7.58 -17.50 -14.18
N ASN A 58 7.08 -17.79 -12.99
CA ASN A 58 7.78 -17.65 -11.72
C ASN A 58 7.71 -18.97 -10.95
N PRO A 59 8.64 -19.92 -11.18
CA PRO A 59 8.61 -21.25 -10.55
C PRO A 59 9.18 -21.25 -9.13
N VAL A 60 9.74 -20.15 -8.65
CA VAL A 60 10.47 -20.12 -7.37
C VAL A 60 9.68 -19.36 -6.31
N TYR A 61 9.53 -19.94 -5.11
CA TYR A 61 9.24 -19.20 -3.89
C TYR A 61 10.55 -18.67 -3.29
N HIS A 62 10.61 -17.37 -3.08
CA HIS A 62 11.63 -16.67 -2.29
C HIS A 62 10.96 -16.16 -1.01
N ILE A 63 11.28 -16.79 0.12
CA ILE A 63 10.75 -16.37 1.42
C ILE A 63 11.90 -15.81 2.25
N SER A 64 11.69 -14.70 2.95
CA SER A 64 12.54 -14.28 4.07
C SER A 64 11.75 -14.37 5.37
N LEU A 65 12.38 -14.90 6.42
CA LEU A 65 11.87 -14.82 7.79
C LEU A 65 12.87 -13.99 8.60
N ASP A 66 12.41 -12.84 9.07
CA ASP A 66 13.18 -11.87 9.82
C ASP A 66 12.82 -11.98 11.32
N PHE A 67 13.84 -12.19 12.15
CA PHE A 67 13.68 -12.32 13.60
C PHE A 67 14.00 -11.01 14.30
N ALA A 68 13.40 -10.79 15.47
CA ALA A 68 13.69 -9.61 16.26
C ALA A 68 15.12 -9.71 16.83
N HIS A 69 15.76 -8.58 17.12
CA HIS A 69 17.11 -8.60 17.69
C HIS A 69 17.14 -9.30 19.05
N GLU A 70 16.06 -9.13 19.82
CA GLU A 70 15.82 -9.72 21.14
C GLU A 70 15.82 -11.26 21.11
N ASP A 71 15.52 -11.86 19.95
CA ASP A 71 15.50 -13.31 19.79
C ASP A 71 16.90 -13.90 19.51
N THR A 72 17.89 -13.07 19.18
CA THR A 72 19.26 -13.47 18.79
C THR A 72 19.87 -14.59 19.67
N PRO A 73 19.77 -14.55 21.02
CA PRO A 73 20.36 -15.60 21.86
C PRO A 73 19.72 -16.99 21.68
N LYS A 74 18.47 -17.05 21.19
CA LYS A 74 17.72 -18.31 20.97
C LYS A 74 17.98 -18.91 19.59
N LEU A 75 18.41 -18.11 18.61
CA LEU A 75 18.45 -18.47 17.19
C LEU A 75 19.67 -19.34 16.83
N THR A 76 19.58 -20.62 17.18
CA THR A 76 20.48 -21.67 16.68
C THR A 76 20.09 -22.09 15.27
N ASP A 77 21.02 -22.69 14.51
CA ASP A 77 20.72 -23.20 13.16
C ASP A 77 19.59 -24.24 13.19
N ASN A 78 19.60 -25.13 14.18
CA ASN A 78 18.58 -26.16 14.35
C ASN A 78 17.20 -25.55 14.56
N LEU A 79 17.09 -24.55 15.44
CA LEU A 79 15.83 -23.86 15.69
C LEU A 79 15.34 -23.12 14.43
N MET A 80 16.24 -22.43 13.73
CA MET A 80 15.88 -21.71 12.51
C MET A 80 15.41 -22.66 11.41
N ALA A 81 16.06 -23.82 11.25
CA ALA A 81 15.65 -24.86 10.32
C ALA A 81 14.29 -25.47 10.70
N GLU A 82 14.04 -25.72 11.99
CA GLU A 82 12.75 -26.19 12.48
C GLU A 82 11.62 -25.20 12.18
N ILE A 83 11.81 -23.92 12.49
CA ILE A 83 10.85 -22.86 12.19
C ILE A 83 10.60 -22.77 10.68
N ALA A 84 11.64 -22.88 9.84
CA ALA A 84 11.50 -22.86 8.39
C ALA A 84 10.67 -24.03 7.85
N ARG A 85 10.90 -25.25 8.37
CA ARG A 85 10.10 -26.44 7.99
C ARG A 85 8.64 -26.29 8.42
N GLU A 86 8.40 -25.83 9.64
CA GLU A 86 7.05 -25.64 10.16
C GLU A 86 6.30 -24.52 9.42
N TYR A 87 7.01 -23.43 9.08
CA TYR A 87 6.50 -22.38 8.21
C TYR A 87 6.05 -22.94 6.85
N MET A 88 6.94 -23.68 6.16
CA MET A 88 6.61 -24.27 4.85
C MET A 88 5.41 -25.21 4.94
N ARG A 89 5.36 -26.06 5.97
CA ARG A 89 4.24 -26.99 6.21
C ARG A 89 2.91 -26.24 6.34
N ARG A 90 2.84 -25.17 7.14
CA ARG A 90 1.62 -24.35 7.32
C ARG A 90 1.28 -23.51 6.10
N MET A 91 2.29 -23.12 5.32
CA MET A 91 2.12 -22.49 4.02
C MET A 91 1.74 -23.47 2.91
N GLY A 92 1.63 -24.77 3.20
CA GLY A 92 1.29 -25.78 2.20
C GLY A 92 2.40 -26.01 1.16
N ILE A 93 3.60 -25.51 1.42
CA ILE A 93 4.81 -25.76 0.63
C ILE A 93 5.34 -27.11 1.12
N LYS A 94 4.95 -28.17 0.42
CA LYS A 94 5.25 -29.55 0.78
C LYS A 94 5.56 -30.35 -0.47
N ASN A 95 6.19 -31.52 -0.29
CA ASN A 95 6.51 -32.44 -1.39
C ASN A 95 7.28 -31.75 -2.53
N THR A 96 8.27 -30.93 -2.18
CA THR A 96 9.01 -30.12 -3.17
C THR A 96 10.42 -29.85 -2.66
N GLN A 97 11.34 -29.57 -3.58
CA GLN A 97 12.70 -29.17 -3.26
C GLN A 97 12.76 -27.82 -2.54
N TYR A 98 13.67 -27.73 -1.58
CA TYR A 98 14.02 -26.45 -0.97
C TYR A 98 15.45 -26.40 -0.44
N ILE A 99 15.93 -25.17 -0.23
CA ILE A 99 17.09 -24.85 0.61
C ILE A 99 16.71 -23.76 1.62
N VAL A 100 17.36 -23.78 2.78
CA VAL A 100 17.26 -22.75 3.80
C VAL A 100 18.65 -22.21 4.11
N CYS A 101 18.82 -20.90 3.92
CA CYS A 101 20.08 -20.21 4.20
C CYS A 101 19.89 -19.19 5.31
N ARG A 102 20.66 -19.31 6.39
CA ARG A 102 20.75 -18.29 7.45
C ARG A 102 21.66 -17.16 6.96
N HIS A 103 21.22 -15.91 7.15
CA HIS A 103 22.01 -14.70 6.87
C HIS A 103 22.36 -14.00 8.18
N THR A 104 23.62 -13.56 8.28
CA THR A 104 24.15 -12.81 9.44
C THR A 104 24.74 -11.45 9.04
N ASP A 105 24.46 -11.00 7.82
CA ASP A 105 24.99 -9.76 7.25
C ASP A 105 24.27 -8.48 7.74
N ARG A 106 23.30 -8.62 8.65
CA ARG A 106 22.51 -7.52 9.24
C ARG A 106 22.45 -7.64 10.75
N GLU A 107 22.11 -6.54 11.41
CA GLU A 107 21.86 -6.48 12.87
C GLU A 107 20.79 -7.49 13.35
N HIS A 108 19.81 -7.78 12.48
CA HIS A 108 18.79 -8.78 12.73
C HIS A 108 19.12 -10.06 11.97
N GLN A 109 19.14 -11.17 12.69
CA GLN A 109 19.26 -12.47 12.08
C GLN A 109 18.00 -12.78 11.28
N HIS A 110 18.21 -13.33 10.09
CA HIS A 110 17.13 -13.74 9.21
C HIS A 110 17.54 -14.99 8.45
N LEU A 111 16.55 -15.69 7.91
CA LEU A 111 16.78 -16.78 6.97
C LEU A 111 16.05 -16.53 5.67
N HIS A 112 16.57 -17.15 4.62
CA HIS A 112 15.93 -17.24 3.33
C HIS A 112 15.58 -18.68 3.01
N ILE A 113 14.35 -18.89 2.54
CA ILE A 113 13.92 -20.17 1.99
C ILE A 113 13.78 -19.99 0.48
N VAL A 114 14.41 -20.88 -0.27
CA VAL A 114 14.17 -21.04 -1.70
C VAL A 114 13.48 -22.37 -1.87
N ALA A 115 12.24 -22.35 -2.34
CA ALA A 115 11.45 -23.56 -2.56
C ALA A 115 10.86 -23.57 -3.97
N ASN A 116 10.69 -24.75 -4.54
CA ASN A 116 10.05 -24.90 -5.84
C ASN A 116 8.52 -24.77 -5.70
N ARG A 117 7.88 -24.17 -6.72
CA ARG A 117 6.41 -24.07 -6.83
C ARG A 117 5.81 -25.25 -7.56
N VAL A 118 6.65 -26.14 -8.08
CA VAL A 118 6.27 -27.43 -8.65
C VAL A 118 6.62 -28.50 -7.62
N ASP A 119 5.65 -29.36 -7.29
CA ASP A 119 5.85 -30.48 -6.38
C ASP A 119 6.53 -31.68 -7.08
N ASN A 120 6.87 -32.71 -6.33
CA ASN A 120 7.57 -33.90 -6.85
C ASN A 120 6.69 -34.72 -7.84
N ASN A 121 5.40 -34.39 -7.96
CA ASN A 121 4.47 -35.00 -8.91
C ASN A 121 4.24 -34.12 -10.15
N GLY A 122 4.98 -33.00 -10.29
CA GLY A 122 4.81 -32.05 -11.39
C GLY A 122 3.64 -31.08 -11.21
N ASN A 123 2.95 -31.07 -10.07
CA ASN A 123 1.81 -30.18 -9.83
C ASN A 123 2.25 -28.81 -9.32
N THR A 124 1.51 -27.76 -9.69
CA THR A 124 1.72 -26.43 -9.12
C THR A 124 1.20 -26.38 -7.68
N ILE A 125 2.06 -25.96 -6.74
CA ILE A 125 1.67 -25.64 -5.37
C ILE A 125 0.79 -24.40 -5.39
N SER A 126 -0.41 -24.52 -4.81
CA SER A 126 -1.38 -23.42 -4.73
C SER A 126 -0.77 -22.20 -4.04
N ASP A 127 -1.01 -21.05 -4.64
CA ASP A 127 -0.50 -19.75 -4.20
C ASP A 127 -1.62 -18.82 -3.73
N SER A 128 -2.79 -19.41 -3.44
CA SER A 128 -3.98 -18.71 -3.01
C SER A 128 -3.79 -18.13 -1.61
N ASN A 129 -4.05 -16.82 -1.51
CA ASN A 129 -3.99 -16.08 -0.26
C ASN A 129 -2.62 -16.17 0.46
N ASP A 130 -1.52 -16.35 -0.27
CA ASP A 130 -0.16 -16.47 0.29
C ASP A 130 0.13 -15.34 1.29
N ASP A 131 -0.16 -14.09 0.94
CA ASP A 131 0.15 -12.94 1.79
C ASP A 131 -0.63 -12.98 3.11
N VAL A 132 -1.90 -13.40 3.06
CA VAL A 132 -2.75 -13.53 4.26
C VAL A 132 -2.29 -14.70 5.13
N ARG A 133 -2.00 -15.84 4.50
CA ARG A 133 -1.51 -17.03 5.21
C ARG A 133 -0.14 -16.79 5.83
N ASN A 134 0.76 -16.13 5.10
CA ASN A 134 2.10 -15.78 5.56
C ASN A 134 2.05 -14.98 6.87
N VAL A 135 1.20 -13.95 6.95
CA VAL A 135 1.04 -13.15 8.18
C VAL A 135 0.49 -14.00 9.33
N ALA A 136 -0.55 -14.79 9.06
CA ALA A 136 -1.16 -15.66 10.07
C ALA A 136 -0.17 -16.69 10.62
N VAL A 137 0.61 -17.32 9.74
CA VAL A 137 1.63 -18.31 10.09
C VAL A 137 2.77 -17.66 10.87
N CYS A 138 3.31 -16.52 10.41
CA CYS A 138 4.38 -15.83 11.14
C CYS A 138 3.95 -15.43 12.56
N LYS A 139 2.70 -14.95 12.71
CA LYS A 139 2.13 -14.59 14.02
C LYS A 139 1.98 -15.82 14.92
N ALA A 140 1.49 -16.93 14.38
CA ALA A 140 1.32 -18.18 15.12
C ALA A 140 2.68 -18.73 15.59
N LEU A 141 3.66 -18.81 14.69
CA LEU A 141 5.01 -19.29 15.02
C LEU A 141 5.71 -18.36 16.02
N THR A 142 5.55 -17.04 15.88
CA THR A 142 6.11 -16.09 16.86
C THR A 142 5.61 -16.40 18.27
N ARG A 143 4.32 -16.71 18.43
CA ARG A 143 3.73 -17.07 19.72
C ARG A 143 4.22 -18.44 20.22
N GLU A 144 4.19 -19.46 19.37
CA GLU A 144 4.47 -20.85 19.76
C GLU A 144 5.94 -21.07 20.12
N TYR A 145 6.86 -20.44 19.41
CA TYR A 145 8.29 -20.51 19.70
C TYR A 145 8.75 -19.46 20.74
N GLY A 146 7.81 -18.74 21.36
CA GLY A 146 8.13 -17.71 22.37
C GLY A 146 9.07 -16.63 21.85
N LEU A 147 8.91 -16.24 20.58
CA LEU A 147 9.69 -15.19 19.92
C LEU A 147 9.12 -13.82 20.22
N HIS A 148 9.95 -12.79 20.08
CA HIS A 148 9.56 -11.42 20.37
C HIS A 148 8.56 -10.88 19.34
N PHE A 149 7.45 -10.35 19.84
CA PHE A 149 6.55 -9.51 19.05
C PHE A 149 7.13 -8.10 19.01
N SER A 150 7.65 -7.71 17.85
CA SER A 150 8.18 -6.35 17.65
C SER A 150 7.14 -5.32 18.05
N LYS A 151 7.44 -4.55 19.10
CA LYS A 151 6.53 -3.54 19.66
C LYS A 151 6.45 -2.31 18.75
N GLY A 152 5.46 -2.30 17.86
CA GLY A 152 4.88 -1.09 17.26
C GLY A 152 5.75 -0.26 16.30
N LYS A 153 5.16 0.85 15.84
CA LYS A 153 5.67 1.77 14.80
C LYS A 153 6.75 2.75 15.25
N VAL A 154 7.17 2.64 16.51
CA VAL A 154 8.08 3.58 17.18
C VAL A 154 9.54 3.29 16.82
N ASN A 155 9.94 2.01 16.77
CA ASN A 155 11.34 1.61 16.56
C ASN A 155 11.68 1.33 15.08
N VAL A 156 11.03 2.02 14.14
CA VAL A 156 11.30 1.85 12.71
C VAL A 156 12.31 2.88 12.23
N LYS A 157 13.43 2.41 11.69
CA LYS A 157 14.50 3.22 11.08
C LYS A 157 13.97 4.00 9.87
N ARG A 158 13.47 5.21 10.12
CA ARG A 158 12.78 6.08 9.13
C ARG A 158 13.64 6.37 7.90
N ASP A 159 14.94 6.49 8.10
CA ASP A 159 15.98 6.70 7.09
C ASP A 159 16.08 5.54 6.08
N ARG A 160 15.66 4.33 6.44
CA ARG A 160 15.71 3.13 5.57
C ARG A 160 14.43 2.93 4.76
N LEU A 161 13.35 3.64 5.07
CA LEU A 161 12.08 3.52 4.35
C LEU A 161 12.19 4.09 2.93
N ARG A 162 11.52 3.45 1.97
CA ARG A 162 11.52 3.84 0.55
C ARG A 162 10.10 3.83 -0.02
N GLY A 163 9.89 4.59 -1.09
CA GLY A 163 8.61 4.62 -1.83
C GLY A 163 7.40 4.90 -0.94
N LYS A 164 6.33 4.11 -1.14
CA LYS A 164 5.05 4.24 -0.43
C LYS A 164 5.19 4.18 1.09
N ASP A 165 6.05 3.32 1.63
CA ASP A 165 6.23 3.18 3.08
C ASP A 165 6.85 4.44 3.70
N LYS A 166 7.79 5.09 3.00
CA LYS A 166 8.37 6.36 3.47
C LYS A 166 7.28 7.43 3.61
N VAL A 167 6.43 7.58 2.60
CA VAL A 167 5.35 8.58 2.62
C VAL A 167 4.27 8.23 3.65
N LYS A 168 3.92 6.94 3.76
CA LYS A 168 2.99 6.45 4.78
C LYS A 168 3.47 6.78 6.20
N TYR A 169 4.76 6.64 6.47
CA TYR A 169 5.34 7.00 7.76
C TYR A 169 5.47 8.51 7.98
N GLN A 170 5.74 9.30 6.93
CA GLN A 170 5.67 10.76 7.02
C GLN A 170 4.27 11.23 7.44
N ILE A 171 3.22 10.61 6.87
CA ILE A 171 1.84 10.88 7.29
C ILE A 171 1.62 10.44 8.73
N TYR A 172 2.05 9.23 9.11
CA TYR A 172 1.92 8.72 10.48
C TYR A 172 2.57 9.68 11.51
N ASP A 173 3.82 10.09 11.26
CA ASP A 173 4.56 10.96 12.17
C ASP A 173 3.91 12.34 12.26
N ALA A 174 3.48 12.91 11.13
CA ALA A 174 2.78 14.20 11.09
C ALA A 174 1.46 14.15 11.87
N VAL A 175 0.59 13.16 11.59
CA VAL A 175 -0.68 13.00 12.31
C VAL A 175 -0.43 12.82 13.81
N LYS A 176 0.56 12.01 14.20
CA LYS A 176 0.89 11.78 15.61
C LYS A 176 1.42 13.04 16.30
N ALA A 177 2.17 13.89 15.61
CA ALA A 177 2.71 15.14 16.14
C ALA A 177 1.64 16.25 16.22
N THR A 178 0.70 16.28 15.28
CA THR A 178 -0.39 17.28 15.28
C THR A 178 -1.49 16.95 16.26
N LEU A 179 -1.79 15.66 16.47
CA LEU A 179 -2.93 15.21 17.26
C LEU A 179 -3.01 15.79 18.68
N PRO A 180 -1.90 15.91 19.46
CA PRO A 180 -1.95 16.55 20.79
C PRO A 180 -2.28 18.04 20.78
N HIS A 181 -2.18 18.69 19.62
CA HIS A 181 -2.37 20.13 19.43
C HIS A 181 -3.64 20.46 18.62
N SER A 182 -4.52 19.48 18.46
CA SER A 182 -5.78 19.57 17.73
C SER A 182 -6.92 19.16 18.64
N ASP A 183 -7.94 20.00 18.73
CA ASP A 183 -9.17 19.78 19.50
C ASP A 183 -10.36 19.38 18.61
N SER A 184 -10.16 19.38 17.29
CA SER A 184 -11.21 19.28 16.29
C SER A 184 -10.67 18.77 14.95
N TRP A 185 -11.55 18.25 14.09
CA TRP A 185 -11.19 17.88 12.72
C TRP A 185 -10.68 19.08 11.91
N SER A 186 -11.27 20.26 12.10
CA SER A 186 -10.86 21.49 11.41
C SER A 186 -9.40 21.83 11.73
N SER A 187 -9.06 21.91 13.03
CA SER A 187 -7.68 22.21 13.46
C SER A 187 -6.68 21.14 13.04
N LEU A 188 -7.09 19.86 13.01
CA LEU A 188 -6.25 18.76 12.50
C LEU A 188 -5.99 18.91 10.99
N CYS A 189 -7.04 19.14 10.20
CA CYS A 189 -6.94 19.33 8.75
C CYS A 189 -6.03 20.53 8.41
N ASP A 190 -6.21 21.67 9.06
CA ASP A 190 -5.40 22.87 8.82
C ASP A 190 -3.91 22.65 9.10
N ARG A 191 -3.59 21.99 10.23
CA ARG A 191 -2.21 21.70 10.62
C ARG A 191 -1.55 20.67 9.71
N LEU A 192 -2.32 19.72 9.18
CA LEU A 192 -1.83 18.73 8.22
C LEU A 192 -1.67 19.33 6.82
N ALA A 193 -2.58 20.21 6.39
CA ALA A 193 -2.48 20.92 5.12
C ALA A 193 -1.20 21.76 5.05
N LYS A 194 -0.82 22.44 6.14
CA LYS A 194 0.46 23.17 6.26
C LYS A 194 1.70 22.28 6.09
N GLN A 195 1.56 20.97 6.25
CA GLN A 195 2.63 19.97 6.05
C GLN A 195 2.51 19.23 4.70
N GLY A 196 1.65 19.74 3.80
CA GLY A 196 1.36 19.15 2.50
C GLY A 196 0.59 17.83 2.59
N ILE A 197 -0.21 17.63 3.64
CA ILE A 197 -1.01 16.41 3.84
C ILE A 197 -2.49 16.77 3.71
N GLY A 198 -3.13 16.24 2.67
CA GLY A 198 -4.58 16.33 2.49
C GLY A 198 -5.32 15.28 3.34
N VAL A 199 -6.53 15.63 3.80
CA VAL A 199 -7.42 14.73 4.54
C VAL A 199 -8.70 14.56 3.74
N ASN A 200 -9.11 13.32 3.47
CA ASN A 200 -10.28 12.99 2.67
C ASN A 200 -11.17 11.99 3.41
N PHE A 201 -12.45 12.29 3.55
CA PHE A 201 -13.42 11.41 4.18
C PHE A 201 -14.09 10.49 3.17
N LYS A 202 -14.31 9.24 3.59
CA LYS A 202 -15.07 8.25 2.83
C LYS A 202 -16.49 8.21 3.34
N LEU A 203 -17.46 8.41 2.45
CA LEU A 203 -18.89 8.34 2.77
C LEU A 203 -19.49 6.99 2.37
N ASP A 204 -20.47 6.53 3.15
CA ASP A 204 -21.37 5.45 2.78
C ASP A 204 -22.33 5.96 1.70
N ARG A 205 -22.35 5.26 0.56
CA ARG A 205 -23.20 5.63 -0.59
C ARG A 205 -24.70 5.53 -0.30
N ARG A 206 -25.11 4.78 0.73
CA ARG A 206 -26.53 4.53 1.04
C ARG A 206 -27.13 5.58 1.96
N ASN A 207 -26.35 6.08 2.93
CA ASN A 207 -26.85 6.94 3.99
C ASN A 207 -26.02 8.22 4.20
N GLY A 208 -24.99 8.44 3.39
CA GLY A 208 -24.14 9.64 3.45
C GLY A 208 -23.22 9.72 4.67
N LYS A 209 -23.21 8.72 5.56
CA LYS A 209 -22.40 8.76 6.79
C LYS A 209 -20.92 8.57 6.48
N ILE A 210 -20.07 9.24 7.25
CA ILE A 210 -18.62 8.99 7.18
C ILE A 210 -18.33 7.58 7.71
N VAL A 211 -17.66 6.77 6.87
CA VAL A 211 -17.22 5.41 7.18
C VAL A 211 -15.72 5.28 7.27
N GLY A 212 -14.97 6.34 6.96
CA GLY A 212 -13.52 6.33 7.04
C GLY A 212 -12.89 7.66 6.71
N VAL A 213 -11.59 7.74 6.97
CA VAL A 213 -10.72 8.86 6.64
C VAL A 213 -9.51 8.32 5.90
N SER A 214 -8.97 9.12 5.00
CA SER A 214 -7.73 8.86 4.28
C SER A 214 -6.86 10.12 4.25
N PHE A 215 -5.56 9.91 4.22
CA PHE A 215 -4.56 10.96 4.23
C PHE A 215 -3.72 10.86 2.96
N THR A 216 -3.43 12.00 2.35
CA THR A 216 -2.79 12.09 1.03
C THR A 216 -1.55 12.96 1.10
N LYS A 217 -0.42 12.46 0.61
CA LYS A 217 0.83 13.21 0.47
C LYS A 217 1.57 12.73 -0.77
N ASN A 218 2.13 13.65 -1.57
CA ASN A 218 2.84 13.34 -2.81
C ASN A 218 2.04 12.37 -3.72
N GLU A 219 0.76 12.69 -3.95
CA GLU A 219 -0.19 11.89 -4.75
C GLU A 219 -0.52 10.49 -4.20
N MET A 220 0.04 10.10 -3.05
CA MET A 220 -0.22 8.83 -2.41
C MET A 220 -1.24 8.98 -1.28
N SER A 221 -2.37 8.30 -1.44
CA SER A 221 -3.48 8.27 -0.47
C SER A 221 -3.52 6.96 0.30
N PHE A 222 -3.64 7.05 1.63
CA PHE A 222 -3.76 5.88 2.51
C PHE A 222 -4.95 6.03 3.45
N SER A 223 -5.73 4.96 3.62
CA SER A 223 -6.77 4.92 4.65
C SER A 223 -6.12 5.06 6.04
N GLY A 224 -6.69 5.90 6.90
CA GLY A 224 -6.19 6.16 8.24
C GLY A 224 -6.01 4.87 9.04
N SER A 225 -6.98 3.96 9.03
CA SER A 225 -6.88 2.65 9.72
C SER A 225 -5.81 1.73 9.14
N ARG A 226 -5.45 1.90 7.86
CA ARG A 226 -4.32 1.20 7.22
C ARG A 226 -2.98 1.87 7.52
N ILE A 227 -2.97 3.16 7.86
CA ILE A 227 -1.79 3.84 8.38
C ILE A 227 -1.56 3.39 9.81
N ASP A 228 -2.55 3.55 10.69
CA ASP A 228 -2.59 3.04 12.06
C ASP A 228 -4.03 2.87 12.53
N ARG A 229 -4.31 1.85 13.36
CA ARG A 229 -5.66 1.61 13.89
C ARG A 229 -6.17 2.83 14.67
N SER A 230 -5.30 3.56 15.37
CA SER A 230 -5.64 4.79 16.09
C SER A 230 -6.00 5.96 15.16
N MET A 231 -5.58 5.91 13.90
CA MET A 231 -5.83 6.95 12.89
C MET A 231 -7.07 6.66 12.03
N GLY A 232 -7.86 5.65 12.39
CA GLY A 232 -9.18 5.44 11.78
C GLY A 232 -10.14 6.57 12.15
N PHE A 233 -11.10 6.86 11.27
CA PHE A 233 -12.06 7.96 11.46
C PHE A 233 -12.70 7.94 12.85
N TYR A 234 -13.38 6.85 13.22
CA TYR A 234 -14.06 6.76 14.53
C TYR A 234 -13.12 6.85 15.74
N LYS A 235 -11.83 6.53 15.58
CA LYS A 235 -10.85 6.64 16.67
C LYS A 235 -10.40 8.09 16.85
N LEU A 236 -10.14 8.79 15.75
CA LEU A 236 -9.80 10.21 15.77
C LEU A 236 -11.02 11.05 16.18
N ASP A 237 -12.19 10.74 15.64
CA ASP A 237 -13.45 11.42 15.94
C ASP A 237 -13.82 11.33 17.43
N LYS A 238 -13.57 10.16 18.05
CA LYS A 238 -13.76 9.97 19.49
C LYS A 238 -12.83 10.87 20.33
N LEU A 239 -11.63 11.22 19.84
CA LEU A 239 -10.72 12.15 20.53
C LEU A 239 -11.23 13.59 20.46
N PHE A 240 -12.02 13.92 19.45
CA PHE A 240 -12.65 15.23 19.28
C PHE A 240 -14.10 15.26 19.80
N GLU A 241 -14.41 14.38 20.76
CA GLU A 241 -15.74 14.25 21.40
C GLU A 241 -16.90 13.96 20.44
N SER A 242 -16.63 13.38 19.27
CA SER A 242 -17.64 13.14 18.21
C SER A 242 -18.31 14.42 17.71
N ARG A 243 -17.66 15.59 17.90
CA ARG A 243 -18.05 16.86 17.29
C ARG A 243 -17.64 16.82 15.82
N ILE A 244 -18.36 16.06 15.01
CA ILE A 244 -18.44 16.37 13.59
C ILE A 244 -19.02 17.78 13.56
N ALA A 245 -18.19 18.78 13.27
CA ALA A 245 -18.56 20.18 13.38
C ALA A 245 -19.98 20.39 12.85
N GLU A 246 -20.91 20.75 13.73
CA GLU A 246 -22.23 21.20 13.34
C GLU A 246 -22.00 22.37 12.37
N GLY A 247 -22.28 22.16 11.09
CA GLY A 247 -22.03 23.13 10.01
C GLY A 247 -21.06 22.70 8.90
N MET A 248 -20.43 21.51 8.98
CA MET A 248 -19.65 20.98 7.85
C MET A 248 -20.58 20.30 6.82
N GLU A 249 -21.21 21.10 5.95
CA GLU A 249 -21.79 20.60 4.71
C GLU A 249 -20.66 20.25 3.73
N TRP A 250 -20.28 18.98 3.68
CA TRP A 250 -19.31 18.48 2.72
C TRP A 250 -19.98 18.26 1.38
N GLN A 251 -19.76 19.17 0.43
CA GLN A 251 -20.22 18.99 -0.94
C GLN A 251 -19.48 17.83 -1.61
N SER A 252 -20.20 16.74 -1.90
CA SER A 252 -19.73 15.78 -2.90
C SER A 252 -19.81 16.48 -4.25
N ASN A 253 -18.70 16.73 -4.93
CA ASN A 253 -18.78 17.09 -6.34
C ASN A 253 -19.51 15.96 -7.09
N GLY A 254 -20.65 16.35 -7.66
CA GLY A 254 -21.63 15.48 -8.28
C GLY A 254 -21.05 14.64 -9.41
N PHE A 255 -21.30 13.34 -9.34
CA PHE A 255 -21.36 12.51 -10.53
C PHE A 255 -22.71 12.80 -11.20
N ASP A 256 -22.74 13.71 -12.16
CA ASP A 256 -23.93 13.90 -12.98
C ASP A 256 -24.12 12.69 -13.90
N LYS A 257 -25.08 11.85 -13.52
CA LYS A 257 -25.79 10.96 -14.43
C LYS A 257 -26.63 11.80 -15.39
N ARG A 258 -26.12 12.15 -16.58
CA ARG A 258 -26.94 12.14 -17.82
C ARG A 258 -26.11 12.37 -19.08
N THR A 259 -25.73 11.30 -19.77
CA THR A 259 -25.79 11.27 -21.24
C THR A 259 -25.89 9.81 -21.68
N GLN A 260 -27.05 9.44 -22.22
CA GLN A 260 -27.21 8.20 -22.97
C GLN A 260 -26.49 8.37 -24.32
N PRO A 261 -25.73 7.38 -24.83
CA PRO A 261 -25.13 7.51 -26.15
C PRO A 261 -26.19 7.27 -27.22
N ILE A 262 -26.37 8.27 -28.08
CA ILE A 262 -27.03 8.11 -29.38
C ILE A 262 -26.18 7.14 -30.20
N ARG A 263 -26.80 6.05 -30.65
CA ARG A 263 -26.25 5.18 -31.68
C ARG A 263 -26.28 5.92 -33.02
N GLN A 264 -25.13 6.06 -33.68
CA GLN A 264 -25.08 6.33 -35.11
C GLN A 264 -24.63 5.05 -35.80
N ASP A 265 -25.59 4.45 -36.51
CA ASP A 265 -25.31 3.45 -37.54
C ASP A 265 -24.75 4.15 -38.79
N THR A 266 -23.86 3.42 -39.43
CA THR A 266 -23.07 3.70 -40.62
C THR A 266 -23.87 4.10 -41.86
N ALA A 267 -23.38 5.06 -42.64
CA ALA A 267 -23.28 4.96 -44.10
C ALA A 267 -22.33 6.03 -44.68
N THR A 268 -21.41 5.54 -45.53
CA THR A 268 -20.64 6.16 -46.63
C THR A 268 -21.21 7.48 -47.19
N ASP A 269 -20.44 8.51 -47.55
CA ASP A 269 -19.63 8.55 -48.78
C ASP A 269 -18.85 9.89 -48.93
N SER A 270 -17.65 9.79 -49.52
CA SER A 270 -16.97 10.70 -50.46
C SER A 270 -16.96 12.24 -50.33
N SER A 271 -15.80 12.75 -49.90
CA SER A 271 -14.85 13.61 -50.64
C SER A 271 -15.15 15.07 -51.11
N VAL A 272 -14.13 15.91 -50.90
CA VAL A 272 -13.60 17.02 -51.77
C VAL A 272 -13.78 18.48 -51.27
N THR A 273 -12.60 19.09 -51.03
CA THR A 273 -12.12 20.49 -51.16
C THR A 273 -12.62 21.67 -50.30
N ASN A 274 -11.65 22.20 -49.54
CA ASN A 274 -11.38 23.61 -49.17
C ASN A 274 -11.06 24.49 -50.43
N PRO A 275 -10.67 25.79 -50.36
CA PRO A 275 -10.67 26.78 -49.24
C PRO A 275 -11.09 28.23 -49.68
N VAL A 276 -10.85 29.26 -48.82
CA VAL A 276 -10.16 30.57 -49.13
C VAL A 276 -10.89 31.91 -48.79
N ILE A 277 -10.25 32.69 -47.87
CA ILE A 277 -10.05 34.19 -47.76
C ILE A 277 -11.29 35.06 -47.38
N SER A 278 -11.27 36.15 -46.59
CA SER A 278 -10.32 37.27 -46.34
C SER A 278 -10.69 38.08 -45.06
N GLN A 279 -9.71 38.79 -44.46
CA GLN A 279 -9.91 40.05 -43.70
C GLN A 279 -9.84 41.28 -44.65
N PRO A 280 -10.19 42.53 -44.24
CA PRO A 280 -9.28 43.44 -43.48
C PRO A 280 -9.96 44.42 -42.46
N SER A 281 -9.14 45.09 -41.64
CA SER A 281 -9.41 46.23 -40.72
C SER A 281 -9.27 47.61 -41.45
N PRO A 282 -9.05 48.81 -40.83
CA PRO A 282 -9.18 49.36 -39.44
C PRO A 282 -9.80 50.82 -39.39
N ILE A 283 -9.54 51.59 -38.31
CA ILE A 283 -9.63 53.08 -38.05
C ILE A 283 -10.48 53.35 -36.78
N GLY A 284 -10.19 54.21 -35.79
CA GLY A 284 -9.14 55.19 -35.46
C GLY A 284 -9.67 56.26 -34.48
N ALA A 285 -8.78 57.00 -33.80
CA ALA A 285 -8.92 58.34 -33.14
C ALA A 285 -8.93 58.48 -31.60
N GLU A 286 -8.32 59.59 -31.16
CA GLU A 286 -7.77 59.97 -29.83
C GLU A 286 -8.49 61.16 -29.14
N THR A 287 -7.90 61.61 -27.99
CA THR A 287 -7.98 62.92 -27.26
C THR A 287 -9.11 63.08 -26.21
N ASP A 288 -9.02 63.81 -25.09
CA ASP A 288 -7.97 64.31 -24.17
C ASP A 288 -8.68 64.98 -22.95
N SER A 289 -7.98 65.12 -21.82
CA SER A 289 -8.04 66.21 -20.80
C SER A 289 -9.14 66.36 -19.71
N ASN A 290 -8.67 66.17 -18.45
CA ASN A 290 -8.57 67.14 -17.32
C ASN A 290 -9.77 67.52 -16.39
N GLY A 291 -9.52 67.57 -15.07
CA GLY A 291 -10.34 68.30 -14.07
C GLY A 291 -10.40 67.68 -12.65
N GLY A 292 -9.82 68.35 -11.65
CA GLY A 292 -9.70 67.88 -10.26
C GLY A 292 -10.86 68.20 -9.27
N ASN A 293 -10.78 67.52 -8.12
CA ASN A 293 -11.54 67.56 -6.84
C ASN A 293 -11.69 68.96 -6.19
N PRO A 294 -12.31 69.17 -4.98
CA PRO A 294 -12.94 68.25 -3.99
C PRO A 294 -14.29 68.75 -3.37
N VAL A 295 -14.97 67.95 -2.53
CA VAL A 295 -15.71 68.42 -1.31
C VAL A 295 -16.07 67.21 -0.40
N GLU A 296 -15.95 67.47 0.90
CA GLU A 296 -16.30 66.65 2.08
C GLU A 296 -17.78 66.23 2.16
N SER A 297 -18.07 65.15 2.89
CA SER A 297 -18.79 65.23 4.19
C SER A 297 -19.05 63.84 4.74
N GLY A 298 -18.94 63.71 6.08
CA GLY A 298 -18.82 62.42 6.77
C GLY A 298 -20.12 61.65 6.98
N SER A 299 -19.99 60.47 7.58
CA SER A 299 -20.96 59.88 8.52
C SER A 299 -20.39 58.61 9.16
N ASN A 300 -20.67 58.47 10.46
CA ASN A 300 -20.37 57.32 11.29
C ASN A 300 -21.15 56.07 10.86
N ILE A 301 -20.44 54.93 10.91
CA ILE A 301 -20.87 53.59 11.36
C ILE A 301 -22.29 53.13 11.01
N ILE A 302 -22.39 52.22 10.03
CA ILE A 302 -23.29 51.05 10.09
C ILE A 302 -22.52 49.83 9.59
N GLN A 303 -22.60 48.78 10.40
CA GLN A 303 -22.08 47.43 10.25
C GLN A 303 -22.58 46.74 8.96
N VAL A 304 -21.66 46.26 8.12
CA VAL A 304 -21.98 45.33 7.02
C VAL A 304 -21.04 44.14 7.09
N THR A 305 -21.56 43.06 7.64
CA THR A 305 -21.18 41.68 7.34
C THR A 305 -21.31 41.43 5.84
N ILE A 306 -20.29 40.85 5.20
CA ILE A 306 -20.38 39.79 4.17
C ILE A 306 -18.99 39.51 3.60
N GLY A 307 -18.64 38.22 3.57
CA GLY A 307 -18.09 37.52 2.41
C GLY A 307 -16.96 38.19 1.62
N THR A 308 -15.74 37.76 1.88
CA THR A 308 -14.63 37.68 0.92
C THR A 308 -13.62 36.77 1.63
N LEU A 309 -13.35 35.54 1.19
CA LEU A 309 -12.65 35.25 -0.04
C LEU A 309 -12.74 33.73 -0.29
N MET A 310 -13.59 33.29 -1.21
CA MET A 310 -13.49 31.97 -1.83
C MET A 310 -13.33 32.19 -3.32
N GLU A 311 -12.14 31.93 -3.86
CA GLU A 311 -11.97 31.24 -5.15
C GLU A 311 -10.50 30.94 -5.46
N LEU A 312 -10.30 29.89 -6.28
CA LEU A 312 -9.11 29.48 -7.04
C LEU A 312 -8.08 28.64 -6.25
N CYS A 313 -7.85 27.36 -6.55
CA CYS A 313 -7.69 26.76 -7.87
C CYS A 313 -8.23 25.32 -7.95
N VAL A 314 -9.21 25.12 -8.84
CA VAL A 314 -9.46 23.83 -9.51
C VAL A 314 -8.93 23.98 -10.94
N GLN A 315 -8.08 23.06 -11.40
CA GLN A 315 -7.91 22.80 -12.83
C GLN A 315 -8.13 21.31 -13.11
N PRO A 316 -8.85 20.95 -14.19
CA PRO A 316 -9.00 19.58 -14.62
C PRO A 316 -7.80 19.18 -15.48
N TYR A 317 -6.97 18.25 -15.00
CA TYR A 317 -5.98 17.59 -15.87
C TYR A 317 -6.44 16.17 -16.18
N GLN A 318 -6.70 15.91 -17.47
CA GLN A 318 -6.93 14.57 -17.98
C GLN A 318 -5.66 13.73 -17.81
N ALA A 319 -5.70 12.73 -16.94
CA ALA A 319 -4.65 11.72 -16.85
C ALA A 319 -4.69 10.85 -18.11
N LYS A 320 -3.64 10.92 -18.93
CA LYS A 320 -3.34 9.90 -19.94
C LYS A 320 -3.14 8.57 -19.22
N VAL A 321 -3.91 7.56 -19.61
CA VAL A 321 -3.69 6.15 -19.26
C VAL A 321 -2.31 5.73 -19.74
N SER A 322 -1.39 5.49 -18.80
CA SER A 322 -0.17 4.73 -19.05
C SER A 322 -0.38 3.31 -18.51
N SER A 323 -0.43 2.36 -19.41
CA SER A 323 -0.32 0.93 -19.13
C SER A 323 1.09 0.62 -18.62
N GLY A 324 1.24 0.40 -17.31
CA GLY A 324 2.55 0.12 -16.75
C GLY A 324 2.54 -0.46 -15.33
N GLY A 325 2.75 -1.78 -15.24
CA GLY A 325 3.59 -2.41 -14.21
C GLY A 325 3.12 -2.37 -12.75
N GLY A 326 2.56 -3.50 -12.29
CA GLY A 326 2.26 -3.76 -10.88
C GLY A 326 3.48 -3.67 -9.96
N GLY A 327 3.40 -2.77 -8.98
CA GLY A 327 4.28 -2.69 -7.82
C GLY A 327 3.52 -3.13 -6.57
N GLY A 328 3.69 -4.39 -6.17
CA GLY A 328 3.12 -4.96 -4.95
C GLY A 328 3.78 -4.35 -3.71
N GLY A 329 3.02 -3.56 -2.96
CA GLY A 329 3.34 -3.17 -1.59
C GLY A 329 2.72 -4.18 -0.63
N ASN A 330 3.50 -4.69 0.33
CA ASN A 330 3.02 -5.61 1.37
C ASN A 330 2.08 -4.86 2.33
N GLU A 331 0.77 -5.19 2.30
CA GLU A 331 -0.24 -4.47 3.06
C GLU A 331 -0.59 -5.08 4.44
N ASN A 332 -0.05 -6.25 4.83
CA ASN A 332 -0.74 -7.07 5.84
C ASN A 332 -0.07 -7.21 7.23
N GLY A 333 0.91 -6.39 7.59
CA GLY A 333 1.61 -6.50 8.89
C GLY A 333 0.99 -5.75 10.09
N TRP A 334 -0.29 -5.35 10.06
CA TRP A 334 -0.74 -4.25 10.93
C TRP A 334 -2.12 -4.48 11.56
N GLY A 335 -2.22 -5.46 12.46
CA GLY A 335 -3.43 -5.71 13.25
C GLY A 335 -3.15 -6.54 14.51
N GLU A 336 -2.90 -5.87 15.63
CA GLU A 336 -3.02 -6.47 16.96
C GLU A 336 -4.51 -6.67 17.27
N ASN A 337 -5.01 -7.90 17.15
CA ASN A 337 -6.31 -8.28 17.70
C ASN A 337 -6.08 -8.85 19.11
N GLU A 338 -6.37 -8.03 20.12
CA GLU A 338 -6.99 -8.49 21.35
C GLU A 338 -8.50 -8.34 21.15
N ASN A 339 -9.18 -9.47 20.94
CA ASN A 339 -10.60 -9.74 21.16
C ASN A 339 -11.01 -10.94 20.32
N GLU A 340 -10.82 -12.13 20.85
CA GLU A 340 -11.59 -13.31 20.46
C GLU A 340 -11.65 -14.27 21.67
N LYS A 341 -12.45 -13.88 22.67
CA LYS A 341 -13.13 -14.85 23.53
C LYS A 341 -14.51 -15.10 22.91
N ASP A 342 -14.83 -16.38 22.76
CA ASP A 342 -16.11 -16.97 22.37
C ASP A 342 -16.71 -16.58 21.02
N LYS A 343 -16.51 -17.42 19.98
CA LYS A 343 -17.58 -17.98 19.09
C LYS A 343 -17.11 -19.26 18.38
N LEU A 344 -17.03 -20.38 19.10
CA LEU A 344 -17.11 -21.71 18.48
C LEU A 344 -18.58 -22.17 18.49
N LYS A 345 -19.24 -22.18 17.33
CA LYS A 345 -20.38 -23.06 17.07
C LYS A 345 -20.22 -23.72 15.70
N PRO A 346 -20.28 -25.06 15.61
CA PRO A 346 -20.08 -25.77 14.34
C PRO A 346 -21.31 -25.64 13.42
N ARG A 347 -21.04 -25.33 12.14
CA ARG A 347 -22.04 -25.43 11.05
C ARG A 347 -22.30 -26.91 10.76
N ARG A 348 -23.54 -27.35 10.98
CA ARG A 348 -24.07 -28.65 10.52
C ARG A 348 -23.98 -28.74 8.99
N ARG A 349 -23.36 -29.81 8.48
CA ARG A 349 -23.49 -30.27 7.10
C ARG A 349 -24.93 -30.76 6.88
N ARG A 350 -25.59 -30.28 5.83
CA ARG A 350 -26.79 -30.95 5.28
C ARG A 350 -26.32 -32.08 4.36
N LYS A 351 -26.95 -33.25 4.52
CA LYS A 351 -26.88 -34.39 3.60
C LYS A 351 -27.48 -34.03 2.26
#